data_AF-A0A923YKV1-F1
#
_entry.id   AF-A0A923YKV1-F1
#
_cell.length_a   1.000
_cell.length_b   1.000
_cell.length_c   1.000
_cell.angle_alpha   90.00
_cell.angle_beta   90.00
_cell.angle_gamma   90.00
#
_symmetry.space_group_name_H-M   'P 1'
#
loop_
_entity.id
_entity.type
_entity.pdbx_description
1 polymer ?
#
loop_
_entity_poly.entity_id
_entity_poly.type
_entity_poly.pdbx_seq_one_letter_code
_entity_poly.pdbx_strand_id
1 'polypeptide(L)'
;MPNMLEVPKSPDFVRFHADFGQRFIVTVDTEEEFDWSKPFDRSGHGLSHVPRLGKFQQFCEGCGIVPVYLIDFPVASDPLTVEVLGEAISAGRAEV
;
A
#
# COMPACT_ATOMS: atom_id res chain seq x y z
N MET A 1 -2.01 -28.53 -14.91
CA MET A 1 -2.32 -27.41 -13.99
C MET A 1 -1.02 -26.73 -13.63
N PRO A 2 -0.98 -25.40 -13.51
CA PRO A 2 0.24 -24.71 -13.07
C PRO A 2 0.62 -25.16 -11.65
N ASN A 3 1.89 -25.49 -11.46
CA ASN A 3 2.47 -25.95 -10.20
C ASN A 3 3.37 -24.84 -9.63
N MET A 4 3.05 -24.33 -8.45
CA MET A 4 3.78 -23.21 -7.84
C MET A 4 5.21 -23.56 -7.39
N LEU A 5 5.55 -24.86 -7.36
CA LEU A 5 6.91 -25.34 -7.07
C LEU A 5 7.81 -25.41 -8.31
N GLU A 6 7.24 -25.32 -9.51
CA GLU A 6 8.01 -25.33 -10.76
C GLU A 6 8.39 -23.91 -11.16
N VAL A 7 9.66 -23.72 -11.53
CA VAL A 7 10.13 -22.43 -12.05
C VAL A 7 9.42 -22.10 -13.37
N PRO A 8 9.00 -20.84 -13.59
CA PRO A 8 8.40 -20.41 -14.85
C PRO A 8 9.29 -20.74 -16.05
N LYS A 9 8.69 -21.27 -17.12
CA LYS A 9 9.36 -21.51 -18.41
C LYS A 9 9.21 -20.27 -19.28
N SER A 10 9.99 -20.18 -20.36
CA SER A 10 9.93 -19.07 -21.32
C SER A 10 8.52 -18.59 -21.74
N PRO A 11 7.51 -19.46 -21.98
CA PRO A 11 6.16 -19.01 -22.31
C PRO A 11 5.37 -18.41 -21.13
N ASP A 12 5.79 -18.64 -19.88
CA ASP A 12 5.13 -18.13 -18.67
C ASP A 12 5.56 -16.69 -18.34
N PHE A 13 6.64 -16.19 -18.96
CA PHE A 13 7.13 -14.84 -18.75
C PHE A 13 6.29 -13.80 -19.52
N VAL A 14 5.88 -12.75 -18.81
CA VAL A 14 5.22 -11.58 -19.40
C VAL A 14 6.22 -10.83 -20.29
N ARG A 15 5.79 -10.46 -21.50
CA ARG A 15 6.52 -9.56 -22.40
C ARG A 15 5.75 -8.25 -22.52
N PHE A 16 6.36 -7.16 -22.05
CA PHE A 16 5.82 -5.82 -22.27
C PHE A 16 6.15 -5.34 -23.69
N HIS A 17 5.36 -4.40 -24.19
CA HIS A 17 5.64 -3.72 -25.45
C HIS A 17 6.99 -2.99 -25.37
N ALA A 18 7.73 -2.88 -26.49
CA ALA A 18 9.03 -2.22 -26.50
C ALA A 18 8.97 -0.77 -25.98
N ASP A 19 7.88 -0.07 -26.29
CA ASP A 19 7.65 1.31 -25.87
C ASP A 19 7.16 1.45 -24.42
N PHE A 20 6.98 0.34 -23.70
CA PHE A 20 6.60 0.38 -22.28
C PHE A 20 7.68 1.07 -21.44
N GLY A 21 8.95 0.95 -21.83
CA GLY A 21 10.07 1.55 -21.11
C GLY A 21 10.18 1.06 -19.66
N GLN A 22 10.97 1.77 -18.85
CA GLN A 22 11.06 1.48 -17.41
C GLN A 22 9.83 2.06 -16.69
N ARG A 23 9.22 1.24 -15.83
CA ARG A 23 8.12 1.62 -14.94
C ARG A 23 8.42 1.11 -13.54
N PHE A 24 7.91 1.81 -12.55
CA PHE A 24 7.91 1.37 -11.16
C PHE A 24 6.52 1.59 -10.58
N ILE A 25 6.22 0.85 -9.52
CA ILE A 25 5.02 1.02 -8.71
C ILE A 25 5.52 1.33 -7.30
N VAL A 26 4.85 2.28 -6.64
CA VAL A 26 5.07 2.55 -5.22
C VAL A 26 3.86 2.02 -4.47
N THR A 27 4.09 0.95 -3.71
CA THR A 27 3.12 0.44 -2.75
C THR A 27 3.55 0.83 -1.35
N VAL A 28 2.60 1.23 -0.52
CA VAL A 28 2.82 1.54 0.91
C VAL A 28 2.00 0.56 1.72
N ASP A 29 2.69 -0.40 2.31
CA ASP A 29 2.08 -1.33 3.25
C ASP A 29 1.87 -0.62 4.59
N THR A 30 0.62 -0.54 5.04
CA THR A 30 0.22 0.14 6.26
C THR A 30 -0.62 -0.80 7.09
N GLU A 31 -0.01 -1.30 8.16
CA GLU A 31 -0.64 -2.22 9.11
C GLU A 31 -0.70 -1.61 10.51
N GLU A 32 -1.49 -2.23 11.37
CA GLU A 32 -1.61 -1.89 12.77
C GLU A 32 -0.32 -2.14 13.58
N GLU A 33 -0.09 -1.33 14.62
CA GLU A 33 1.05 -1.50 15.53
C GLU A 33 0.68 -2.39 16.72
N PHE A 34 1.56 -3.34 17.07
CA PHE A 34 1.40 -4.18 18.26
C PHE A 34 2.45 -3.89 19.33
N ASP A 35 2.03 -4.00 20.59
CA ASP A 35 2.96 -4.08 21.72
C ASP A 35 3.55 -5.48 21.82
N TRP A 36 4.70 -5.67 21.17
CA TRP A 36 5.44 -6.94 21.15
C TRP A 36 5.93 -7.41 22.53
N SER A 37 5.79 -6.61 23.60
CA SER A 37 6.11 -7.02 24.96
C SER A 37 4.96 -7.76 25.67
N LYS A 38 3.77 -7.79 25.06
CA LYS A 38 2.55 -8.40 25.62
C LYS A 38 2.09 -9.59 24.78
N PRO A 39 1.25 -10.48 25.35
CA PRO A 39 0.53 -11.47 24.55
C PRO A 39 -0.29 -10.80 23.45
N PHE A 40 -0.39 -11.46 22.30
CA PHE A 40 -1.21 -10.97 21.18
C PHE A 40 -2.67 -10.77 21.59
N ASP A 41 -3.20 -9.58 21.29
CA ASP A 41 -4.59 -9.20 21.48
C ASP A 41 -5.10 -8.56 20.18
N ARG A 42 -6.15 -9.14 19.59
CA ARG A 42 -6.76 -8.64 18.34
C ARG A 42 -7.31 -7.22 18.47
N SER A 43 -7.65 -6.80 19.69
CA SER A 43 -8.16 -5.46 19.97
C SER A 43 -7.07 -4.50 20.48
N GLY A 44 -5.89 -5.02 20.84
CA GLY A 44 -4.78 -4.26 21.38
C GLY A 44 -3.82 -3.80 20.28
N HIS A 45 -4.26 -2.86 19.44
CA HIS A 45 -3.44 -2.29 18.38
C HIS A 45 -3.34 -0.76 18.44
N GLY A 46 -2.29 -0.21 17.82
CA GLY A 46 -2.04 1.22 17.67
C GLY A 46 -2.06 1.67 16.22
N LEU A 47 -2.59 2.88 15.99
CA LEU A 47 -2.65 3.52 14.67
C LEU A 47 -1.97 4.90 14.69
N SER A 48 -1.00 5.08 15.60
CA SER A 48 -0.38 6.38 15.86
C SER A 48 0.42 6.93 14.67
N HIS A 49 0.79 6.06 13.73
CA HIS A 49 1.49 6.42 12.49
C HIS A 49 0.55 6.91 11.37
N VAL A 50 -0.75 6.62 11.40
CA VAL A 50 -1.71 6.97 10.32
C VAL A 50 -1.63 8.45 9.91
N PRO A 51 -1.55 9.44 10.83
CA PRO A 51 -1.41 10.84 10.45
C PRO A 51 -0.16 11.15 9.61
N ARG A 52 0.89 10.33 9.70
CA ARG A 52 2.14 10.52 8.92
C ARG A 52 1.98 10.13 7.46
N LEU A 53 0.97 9.33 7.11
CA LEU A 53 0.67 8.98 5.71
C LEU A 53 0.38 10.23 4.89
N GLY A 54 -0.29 11.24 5.46
CA GLY A 54 -0.57 12.50 4.75
C GLY A 54 0.69 13.26 4.33
N LYS A 55 1.74 13.20 5.16
CA LYS A 55 3.04 13.78 4.80
C LYS A 55 3.71 12.99 3.66
N PHE A 56 3.61 11.67 3.67
CA PHE A 56 4.13 10.83 2.60
C PHE A 56 3.35 11.04 1.30
N GLN A 57 2.02 11.19 1.38
CA GLN A 57 1.16 11.53 0.25
C GLN A 57 1.61 12.83 -0.42
N GLN A 58 1.81 13.90 0.35
CA GLN A 58 2.32 15.18 -0.17
C GLN A 58 3.68 15.03 -0.88
N PHE A 59 4.55 14.16 -0.35
CA PHE A 59 5.83 13.86 -0.98
C PHE A 59 5.66 13.14 -2.33
N CYS A 60 4.78 12.13 -2.40
CA CYS A 60 4.47 11.44 -3.64
C CYS A 60 3.88 12.38 -4.68
N GLU A 61 2.95 13.25 -4.30
CA GLU A 61 2.36 14.26 -5.19
C GLU A 61 3.43 15.21 -5.74
N GLY A 62 4.36 15.67 -4.89
CA GLY A 62 5.49 16.50 -5.31
C GLY A 62 6.44 15.80 -6.31
N CYS A 63 6.43 14.47 -6.34
CA CYS A 63 7.17 13.65 -7.30
C CYS A 63 6.34 13.22 -8.51
N GLY A 64 5.05 13.59 -8.59
CA GLY A 64 4.13 13.12 -9.63
C GLY A 64 3.82 11.62 -9.56
N ILE A 65 3.94 11.01 -8.37
CA ILE A 65 3.67 9.60 -8.12
C ILE A 65 2.26 9.46 -7.54
N VAL A 66 1.50 8.50 -8.05
CA VAL A 66 0.23 8.02 -7.45
C VAL A 66 0.55 6.74 -6.67
N PRO A 67 0.68 6.79 -5.33
CA PRO A 67 0.98 5.62 -4.53
C PRO A 67 -0.26 4.74 -4.32
N VAL A 68 -0.04 3.43 -4.14
CA VAL A 68 -1.07 2.46 -3.75
C VAL A 68 -0.86 2.10 -2.28
N TYR A 69 -1.80 2.43 -1.40
CA TYR A 69 -1.75 2.09 0.02
C TYR A 69 -2.42 0.73 0.25
N LEU A 70 -1.64 -0.26 0.65
CA LEU A 70 -2.15 -1.56 1.08
C LEU A 70 -2.47 -1.41 2.57
N ILE A 71 -3.75 -1.44 2.92
CA ILE A 71 -4.19 -1.18 4.29
C ILE A 71 -4.94 -2.39 4.86
N ASP A 72 -4.69 -2.70 6.13
CA ASP A 72 -5.44 -3.73 6.86
C ASP A 72 -6.80 -3.22 7.37
N PHE A 73 -7.53 -4.10 8.06
CA PHE A 73 -8.88 -3.78 8.55
C PHE A 73 -8.89 -2.65 9.59
N PRO A 74 -8.03 -2.62 10.62
CA PRO A 74 -7.95 -1.51 11.56
C PRO A 74 -7.62 -0.17 10.90
N VAL A 75 -6.62 -0.13 10.00
CA VAL A 75 -6.27 1.10 9.26
C VAL A 75 -7.43 1.55 8.38
N ALA A 76 -8.09 0.62 7.66
CA ALA A 76 -9.25 0.94 6.81
C ALA A 76 -10.47 1.43 7.60
N SER A 77 -10.60 1.02 8.87
CA SER A 77 -11.74 1.35 9.72
C SER A 77 -11.53 2.61 10.57
N ASP A 78 -10.32 3.17 10.57
CA ASP A 78 -9.99 4.40 11.31
C ASP A 78 -10.49 5.65 10.56
N PRO A 79 -11.37 6.47 11.18
CA PRO A 79 -11.78 7.75 10.60
C PRO A 79 -10.60 8.67 10.23
N LEU A 80 -9.47 8.59 10.94
CA LEU A 80 -8.28 9.38 10.61
C LEU A 80 -7.66 8.99 9.27
N THR A 81 -7.75 7.72 8.86
CA THR A 81 -7.29 7.30 7.53
C THR A 81 -8.09 8.00 6.43
N VAL A 82 -9.41 8.13 6.61
CA VAL A 82 -10.28 8.87 5.68
C VAL A 82 -9.93 10.36 5.68
N GLU A 83 -9.69 10.96 6.84
CA GLU A 83 -9.25 12.37 6.94
C GLU A 83 -7.93 12.62 6.20
N VAL A 84 -6.99 11.68 6.31
CA VAL A 84 -5.63 11.84 5.80
C VAL A 84 -5.51 11.51 4.31
N LEU A 85 -6.20 10.47 3.82
CA LEU A 85 -6.04 9.96 2.45
C LEU A 85 -7.27 10.16 1.57
N GLY A 86 -8.46 10.37 2.15
CA GLY A 86 -9.73 10.31 1.42
C GLY A 86 -9.83 11.32 0.27
N GLU A 87 -9.34 12.54 0.47
CA GLU A 87 -9.33 13.56 -0.59
C GLU A 87 -8.40 13.18 -1.74
N ALA A 88 -7.16 12.75 -1.45
CA ALA A 88 -6.21 12.28 -2.45
C ALA A 88 -6.75 11.09 -3.25
N ILE A 89 -7.38 10.12 -2.58
CA ILE A 89 -8.01 8.96 -3.24
C ILE A 89 -9.14 9.42 -4.15
N SER A 90 -10.06 10.25 -3.65
CA SER A 90 -11.20 10.74 -4.44
C SER A 90 -10.79 11.55 -5.66
N ALA A 91 -9.63 12.19 -5.61
CA ALA A 91 -9.06 12.98 -6.69
C ALA A 91 -8.12 12.18 -7.61
N GLY A 92 -7.97 10.87 -7.40
CA GLY A 92 -7.09 10.01 -8.21
C GLY A 92 -5.59 10.28 -8.02
N ARG A 93 -5.21 10.84 -6.87
CA ARG A 93 -3.80 11.10 -6.49
C ARG A 93 -3.23 10.04 -5.55
N ALA A 94 -4.05 9.09 -5.12
CA ALA A 94 -3.69 7.88 -4.39
C ALA A 94 -4.68 6.76 -4.71
N GLU A 95 -4.27 5.51 -4.48
CA GLU A 95 -5.12 4.33 -4.58
C GLU A 95 -5.07 3.52 -3.27
N VAL A 96 -6.12 2.75 -3.00
CA VAL A 96 -6.24 1.77 -1.92
C VAL A 96 -6.80 0.48 -2.52
#